data_AF-A0A2G9ZNQ0-F1
#
_entry.id   AF-A0A2G9ZNQ0-F1
#
_cell.length_a   1.000
_cell.length_b   1.000
_cell.length_c   1.000
_cell.angle_alpha   90.00
_cell.angle_beta   90.00
_cell.angle_gamma   90.00
#
_symmetry.space_group_name_H-M   'P 1'
#
loop_
_entity.id
_entity.type
_entity.pdbx_description
1 polymer ?
#
loop_
_entity_poly.entity_id
_entity_poly.type
_entity_poly.pdbx_seq_one_letter_code
_entity_poly.pdbx_strand_id
1 'polypeptide(L)'
;MAKTKEISRRIKSVSNTKKITKAMEMVAAAKMRKAVEAVLKTRTYANLSWETILHLAKISAGQNEIGHPLLTKKNEVKKAAL
;
A
#
# COMPACT_ATOMS: atom_id res chain seq x y z
N MET A 1 -16.36 -28.63 -42.60
CA MET A 1 -17.25 -27.74 -41.80
C MET A 1 -16.92 -27.64 -40.31
N ALA A 2 -16.07 -28.52 -39.72
CA ALA A 2 -15.72 -28.45 -38.29
C ALA A 2 -14.79 -27.28 -37.88
N LYS A 3 -13.74 -26.99 -38.68
CA LYS A 3 -12.73 -25.95 -38.37
C LYS A 3 -13.31 -24.54 -38.21
N THR A 4 -14.24 -24.13 -39.08
CA THR A 4 -14.81 -22.76 -39.06
C THR A 4 -15.68 -22.52 -37.82
N LYS A 5 -16.36 -23.57 -37.33
CA LYS A 5 -17.19 -23.50 -36.12
C LYS A 5 -16.33 -23.34 -34.85
N GLU A 6 -15.19 -24.03 -34.79
CA GLU A 6 -14.23 -23.87 -33.69
C GLU A 6 -13.62 -22.48 -33.64
N ILE A 7 -13.22 -21.92 -34.79
CA ILE A 7 -12.69 -20.56 -34.87
C ILE A 7 -13.74 -19.56 -34.35
N SER A 8 -14.98 -19.67 -34.80
CA SER A 8 -16.08 -18.82 -34.33
C SER A 8 -16.33 -18.95 -32.82
N ARG A 9 -16.21 -20.16 -32.26
CA ARG A 9 -16.31 -20.39 -30.80
C ARG A 9 -15.16 -19.73 -30.05
N ARG A 10 -13.93 -19.84 -30.56
CA ARG A 10 -12.74 -19.22 -29.94
C ARG A 10 -12.81 -17.70 -29.97
N ILE A 11 -13.28 -17.11 -31.07
CA ILE A 11 -13.51 -15.66 -31.16
C ILE A 11 -14.50 -15.20 -30.08
N LYS A 12 -15.62 -15.91 -29.89
CA LYS A 12 -16.58 -15.59 -28.83
C LYS A 12 -15.97 -15.73 -27.43
N SER A 13 -15.19 -16.79 -27.19
CA SER A 13 -14.51 -16.99 -25.90
C SER A 13 -13.56 -15.85 -25.57
N VAL A 14 -12.66 -15.49 -26.50
CA VAL A 14 -11.70 -14.39 -26.29
C VAL A 14 -12.41 -13.05 -26.13
N SER A 15 -13.50 -12.79 -26.88
CA SER A 15 -14.31 -11.58 -26.72
C SER A 15 -14.93 -11.48 -25.32
N ASN A 16 -15.41 -12.60 -24.78
CA ASN A 16 -15.93 -12.65 -23.40
C ASN A 16 -14.81 -12.42 -22.38
N THR A 17 -13.65 -13.05 -22.54
CA THR A 17 -12.49 -12.82 -21.68
C THR A 17 -12.06 -11.35 -21.71
N LYS A 18 -12.05 -10.71 -22.90
CA LYS A 18 -11.75 -9.28 -23.04
C LYS A 18 -12.72 -8.38 -22.25
N LYS A 19 -14.01 -8.72 -22.23
CA LYS A 19 -15.01 -7.98 -21.43
C LYS A 19 -14.76 -8.17 -19.92
N ILE A 20 -14.44 -9.39 -19.49
CA ILE A 20 -14.14 -9.69 -18.08
C ILE A 20 -12.90 -8.93 -17.61
N THR A 21 -11.81 -8.97 -18.39
CA THR A 21 -10.58 -8.25 -18.03
C THR A 21 -10.81 -6.74 -18.04
N LYS A 22 -11.62 -6.21 -18.96
CA LYS A 22 -11.98 -4.78 -18.95
C LYS A 22 -12.77 -4.38 -17.71
N ALA A 23 -13.69 -5.23 -17.25
CA ALA A 23 -14.40 -5.02 -16.00
C ALA A 23 -13.44 -5.09 -14.79
N MET A 24 -12.53 -6.06 -14.77
CA MET A 24 -11.51 -6.19 -13.71
C MET A 24 -10.58 -4.98 -13.66
N GLU A 25 -10.19 -4.41 -14.81
CA GLU A 25 -9.42 -3.17 -14.88
C GLU A 25 -10.14 -2.02 -14.18
N MET A 26 -11.44 -1.85 -14.43
CA MET A 26 -12.26 -0.84 -13.76
C MET A 26 -12.39 -1.09 -12.26
N VAL A 27 -12.53 -2.35 -11.84
CA VAL A 27 -12.56 -2.73 -10.41
C VAL A 27 -11.22 -2.42 -9.73
N ALA A 28 -10.10 -2.74 -10.38
CA ALA A 28 -8.77 -2.43 -9.87
C ALA A 28 -8.56 -0.91 -9.75
N ALA A 29 -8.99 -0.14 -10.75
CA ALA A 29 -8.94 1.32 -10.69
C ALA A 29 -9.78 1.87 -9.52
N ALA A 30 -10.98 1.33 -9.28
CA ALA A 30 -11.81 1.72 -8.15
C ALA A 30 -11.14 1.39 -6.80
N LYS A 31 -10.53 0.21 -6.66
CA LYS A 31 -9.76 -0.17 -5.46
C LYS A 31 -8.56 0.74 -5.23
N MET A 32 -7.81 1.07 -6.28
CA MET A 32 -6.69 2.02 -6.20
C MET A 32 -7.16 3.38 -5.71
N ARG A 33 -8.22 3.93 -6.28
CA ARG A 33 -8.79 5.22 -5.82
C ARG A 33 -9.18 5.18 -4.36
N LYS A 34 -9.86 4.11 -3.91
CA LYS A 34 -10.25 3.92 -2.51
C LYS A 34 -9.03 3.88 -1.58
N ALA A 35 -7.96 3.18 -1.98
CA ALA A 35 -6.72 3.13 -1.20
C ALA A 35 -6.03 4.49 -1.12
N VAL A 36 -5.94 5.23 -2.23
CA VAL A 36 -5.38 6.59 -2.27
C VAL A 36 -6.19 7.53 -1.37
N GLU A 37 -7.52 7.48 -1.44
CA GLU A 37 -8.38 8.30 -0.59
C GLU A 37 -8.16 8.01 0.90
N ALA A 38 -8.03 6.73 1.28
CA ALA A 38 -7.75 6.35 2.66
C ALA A 38 -6.42 6.94 3.16
N VAL A 39 -5.36 6.91 2.34
CA VAL A 39 -4.05 7.51 2.68
C VAL A 39 -4.13 9.04 2.76
N LEU A 40 -4.86 9.68 1.85
CA LEU A 40 -5.03 11.14 1.90
C LEU A 40 -5.76 11.58 3.17
N LYS A 41 -6.78 10.84 3.60
CA LYS A 41 -7.50 11.09 4.85
C LYS A 41 -6.61 11.00 6.10
N THR A 42 -5.62 10.11 6.10
CA THR A 42 -4.71 9.93 7.25
C THR A 42 -3.50 10.87 7.22
N ARG A 43 -3.28 11.60 6.13
CA ARG A 43 -2.08 12.41 5.90
C ARG A 43 -1.81 13.45 6.99
N THR A 44 -2.83 14.19 7.42
CA THR A 44 -2.67 15.23 8.44
C THR A 44 -2.24 14.65 9.78
N TYR A 45 -2.86 13.54 10.19
CA TYR A 45 -2.49 12.83 11.41
C TYR A 45 -1.04 12.33 11.35
N ALA A 46 -0.64 11.74 10.23
CA ALA A 46 0.74 11.25 10.05
C ALA A 46 1.77 12.39 10.15
N ASN A 47 1.49 13.54 9.52
CA ASN A 47 2.38 14.71 9.56
C ASN A 47 2.51 15.27 10.99
N LEU A 48 1.41 15.50 11.69
CA LEU A 48 1.43 16.06 13.05
C LEU A 48 2.05 15.10 14.06
N SER A 49 1.77 13.80 13.93
CA SER A 49 2.39 12.77 14.76
C SER A 49 3.90 12.74 14.54
N TRP A 50 4.35 12.82 13.29
CA TRP A 50 5.76 12.85 12.94
C TRP A 50 6.47 14.08 13.51
N GLU A 51 5.87 15.25 13.39
CA GLU A 51 6.39 16.49 13.97
C GLU A 51 6.52 16.41 15.50
N THR A 52 5.50 15.86 16.16
CA THR A 52 5.50 15.68 17.62
C THR A 52 6.62 14.73 18.07
N ILE A 53 6.78 13.60 17.37
CA ILE A 53 7.85 12.63 17.66
C ILE A 53 9.23 13.25 17.42
N LEU A 54 9.41 14.04 16.35
CA LEU A 54 10.66 14.75 16.10
C LEU A 54 10.98 15.77 17.20
N HIS A 55 9.97 16.49 17.68
CA HIS A 55 10.14 17.42 18.79
C HIS A 55 10.54 16.69 20.08
N LEU A 56 9.86 15.59 20.39
CA LEU A 56 10.18 14.74 21.54
C LEU A 56 11.61 14.17 21.44
N ALA A 57 12.02 13.71 20.26
CA ALA A 57 13.37 13.19 20.03
C ALA A 57 14.45 14.25 20.26
N LYS A 58 14.22 15.50 19.82
CA LYS A 58 15.14 16.63 20.07
C LYS A 58 15.28 16.93 21.57
N ILE A 59 14.17 16.95 22.30
CA ILE A 59 14.17 17.20 23.75
C ILE A 59 14.89 16.06 24.48
N SER A 60 14.57 14.81 24.14
CA SER A 60 15.16 13.63 24.76
C SER A 60 16.66 13.50 24.49
N ALA A 61 17.18 14.06 23.38
CA ALA A 61 18.61 14.05 23.08
C ALA A 61 19.42 15.03 23.95
N GLY A 62 18.78 16.07 24.52
CA GLY A 62 19.44 17.03 25.41
C GLY A 62 19.51 16.59 26.87
N GLN A 63 18.69 15.61 27.28
CA GLN A 63 18.64 15.09 28.65
C GLN A 63 19.40 13.76 28.71
N ASN A 64 20.63 13.83 29.20
CA ASN A 64 21.69 12.85 28.99
C ASN A 64 21.61 11.56 29.84
N GLU A 65 20.47 11.19 30.41
CA GLU A 65 20.45 10.09 31.40
C GLU A 65 19.58 8.87 31.07
N ILE A 66 18.42 8.98 30.40
CA ILE A 66 17.67 7.76 30.00
C ILE A 66 16.88 8.05 28.71
N GLY A 67 17.52 7.91 27.55
CA GLY A 67 16.84 8.00 26.27
C GLY A 67 15.80 6.88 26.11
N HIS A 68 14.57 7.22 25.71
CA HIS A 68 13.48 6.25 25.53
C HIS A 68 13.91 5.10 24.57
N PRO A 69 13.66 3.82 24.86
CA PRO A 69 14.14 2.67 24.06
C PRO A 69 13.71 2.63 22.59
N LEU A 70 12.69 3.41 22.21
CA LEU A 70 12.25 3.59 20.81
C LEU A 70 12.97 4.73 20.07
N LEU A 71 13.67 5.60 20.79
CA LEU A 71 14.39 6.76 20.24
C LEU A 71 15.91 6.54 20.22
N THR A 72 16.40 5.47 20.82
CA THR A 72 17.82 5.09 20.83
C THR A 72 18.10 3.99 19.81
N LYS A 73 19.26 4.08 19.13
CA LYS A 73 19.71 3.01 18.24
C LYS A 73 20.07 1.79 19.11
N LYS A 74 19.39 0.66 18.87
CA LYS A 74 19.75 -0.60 19.53
C LYS A 74 21.04 -1.14 18.91
N ASN A 75 21.99 -1.52 19.75
CA ASN A 75 23.28 -2.09 19.32
C ASN A 75 23.12 -3.50 18.74
N GLU A 76 22.11 -4.26 19.17
CA GLU A 76 21.82 -5.60 18.68
C GLU A 76 20.35 -5.78 18.32
N VAL A 77 20.07 -6.24 17.09
CA VAL A 77 18.72 -6.57 16.62
C VAL A 77 18.49 -8.07 16.76
N LYS A 78 17.74 -8.50 17.78
CA LYS A 78 17.45 -9.92 18.04
C LYS A 78 16.47 -10.52 17.03
N LYS A 79 15.49 -9.73 16.59
CA LYS A 79 14.44 -10.10 15.61
C LYS A 79 13.95 -8.85 14.88
N ALA A 80 13.79 -8.94 13.56
CA ALA A 80 13.12 -7.93 12.74
C ALA A 80 11.95 -8.59 12.01
N ALA A 81 10.79 -7.95 12.02
CA ALA A 81 9.66 -8.38 11.19
C ALA A 81 9.83 -7.80 9.78
N LEU A 82 9.49 -8.61 8.77
CA LEU A 82 9.57 -8.28 7.35
C LEU A 82 8.17 -7.94 6.82
#